data_AF-A0A959K2W6-F1
#
_entry.id   AF-A0A959K2W6-F1
#
_cell.length_a   1.000
_cell.length_b   1.000
_cell.length_c   1.000
_cell.angle_alpha   90.00
_cell.angle_beta   90.00
_cell.angle_gamma   90.00
#
_symmetry.space_group_name_H-M   'P 1'
#
loop_
_entity.id
_entity.type
_entity.pdbx_description
1 polymer ?
#
loop_
_entity_poly.entity_id
_entity_poly.type
_entity_poly.pdbx_seq_one_letter_code
_entity_poly.pdbx_strand_id
1 'polypeptide(L)'
;MKHLCTIIFLFWLPFTGLSQRTLFGNLENYLSDYVATLPVSGSNVYRDPAEADRLNLGNATTMIMNGDLSEAQEIAMLSGYEVIRYIDNSQLSNREFYGLQPQPGSSNYWGILFLNPHACIDVILQCPHPRFDSNTGLQGAYIFTHLDAKGLMISGTHRCNSIAPTDCDGTTSVCGSSSAYRISDIAHNTESLFQTYTEALAEDSATYFIQLHGFAKNSGDPNLIISNGTRQTPQEDPIADIRNGLWTVDPDLTFKIIHIHTDWTRLTAFTNTQGRYLNGSTDPCFQNASASTGRFIHIEQEYDRFRKDASGWELMRRGLEEAFECQVSTSQVEIQEELDIRIIASDDQFVAYFQDDRMKWINVFTMDGRRILSGPLVDGAVYRVPDQMMLIISISDLNSGQLLLGRKIWIP
;
A
#
# COMPACT_ATOMS: atom_id res chain seq x y z
N MET A 1 -46.31 -56.23 1.60
CA MET A 1 -44.94 -55.67 1.68
C MET A 1 -45.05 -54.23 2.14
N LYS A 2 -44.61 -53.93 3.38
CA LYS A 2 -44.58 -52.56 3.92
C LYS A 2 -43.26 -51.93 3.47
N HIS A 3 -43.30 -50.99 2.53
CA HIS A 3 -42.10 -50.25 2.11
C HIS A 3 -41.80 -49.17 3.15
N LEU A 4 -40.66 -49.32 3.79
CA LEU A 4 -40.09 -48.39 4.76
C LEU A 4 -39.39 -47.27 3.97
N CYS A 5 -40.01 -46.10 3.85
CA CYS A 5 -39.34 -44.92 3.31
C CYS A 5 -38.32 -44.41 4.35
N THR A 6 -37.03 -44.61 4.05
CA THR A 6 -35.94 -44.01 4.82
C THR A 6 -35.73 -42.59 4.29
N ILE A 7 -36.13 -41.58 5.06
CA ILE A 7 -35.84 -40.17 4.76
C ILE A 7 -34.41 -39.89 5.26
N ILE A 8 -33.48 -39.71 4.33
CA ILE A 8 -32.12 -39.26 4.63
C ILE A 8 -32.17 -37.73 4.76
N PHE A 9 -32.06 -37.22 5.99
CA PHE A 9 -31.79 -35.81 6.22
C PHE A 9 -30.30 -35.55 5.96
N LEU A 10 -30.00 -35.04 4.76
CA LEU A 10 -28.72 -34.41 4.47
C LEU A 10 -28.67 -33.07 5.21
N PHE A 11 -27.98 -33.05 6.36
CA PHE A 11 -27.60 -31.80 7.01
C PHE A 11 -26.56 -31.10 6.13
N TRP A 12 -27.00 -30.11 5.35
CA TRP A 12 -26.11 -29.09 4.82
C TRP A 12 -25.63 -28.25 6.00
N LEU A 13 -24.43 -28.55 6.51
CA LEU A 13 -23.70 -27.58 7.32
C LEU A 13 -23.31 -26.45 6.36
N PRO A 14 -23.72 -25.19 6.60
CA PRO A 14 -23.18 -24.08 5.84
C PRO A 14 -21.66 -24.09 6.06
N PHE A 15 -20.92 -24.26 4.98
CA PHE A 15 -19.49 -23.98 4.98
C PHE A 15 -19.39 -22.49 5.33
N THR A 16 -19.04 -22.20 6.58
CA THR A 16 -18.61 -20.85 6.94
C THR A 16 -17.24 -20.72 6.31
N GLY A 17 -17.16 -20.02 5.18
CA GLY A 17 -15.87 -19.60 4.62
C GLY A 17 -15.06 -18.96 5.75
N LEU A 18 -13.76 -19.27 5.81
CA LEU A 18 -12.90 -18.64 6.81
C LEU A 18 -12.92 -17.14 6.55
N SER A 19 -13.61 -16.41 7.43
CA SER A 19 -13.73 -14.96 7.32
C SER A 19 -12.34 -14.33 7.43
N GLN A 20 -12.16 -13.27 6.66
CA GLN A 20 -10.94 -12.46 6.67
C GLN A 20 -10.56 -12.07 8.10
N ARG A 21 -9.29 -12.28 8.46
CA ARG A 21 -8.80 -11.86 9.78
C ARG A 21 -8.74 -10.34 9.83
N THR A 22 -9.28 -9.78 10.92
CA THR A 22 -9.11 -8.37 11.24
C THR A 22 -8.03 -8.22 12.31
N LEU A 23 -7.01 -7.43 12.02
CA LEU A 23 -5.91 -7.09 12.92
C LEU A 23 -6.01 -5.62 13.33
N PHE A 24 -5.47 -5.29 14.49
CA PHE A 24 -5.45 -3.94 15.04
C PHE A 24 -4.04 -3.61 15.55
N GLY A 25 -3.60 -2.37 15.40
CA GLY A 25 -2.32 -1.93 15.95
C GLY A 25 -1.74 -0.74 15.19
N ASN A 26 -0.44 -0.50 15.40
CA ASN A 26 0.32 0.43 14.57
C ASN A 26 0.83 -0.32 13.32
N LEU A 27 0.36 0.07 12.13
CA LEU A 27 0.70 -0.60 10.88
C LEU A 27 2.19 -0.46 10.52
N GLU A 28 2.80 0.70 10.79
CA GLU A 28 4.24 0.89 10.54
C GLU A 28 5.09 -0.08 11.37
N ASN A 29 4.74 -0.29 12.64
CA ASN A 29 5.40 -1.27 13.50
C ASN A 29 5.18 -2.70 12.98
N TYR A 30 3.98 -3.03 12.52
CA TYR A 30 3.67 -4.35 11.95
C TYR A 30 4.52 -4.66 10.71
N LEU A 31 4.64 -3.68 9.81
CA LEU A 31 5.47 -3.79 8.61
C LEU A 31 6.96 -3.82 8.95
N SER A 32 7.39 -3.07 9.96
CA SER A 32 8.77 -3.08 10.46
C SER A 32 9.15 -4.44 11.06
N ASP A 33 8.25 -5.04 11.84
CA ASP A 33 8.41 -6.38 12.39
C ASP A 33 8.51 -7.43 11.26
N TYR A 34 7.67 -7.31 10.23
CA TYR A 34 7.78 -8.15 9.03
C TYR A 34 9.18 -8.06 8.41
N VAL A 35 9.69 -6.85 8.16
CA VAL A 35 11.04 -6.62 7.61
C VAL A 35 12.13 -7.23 8.49
N ALA A 36 12.00 -7.15 9.81
CA ALA A 36 12.98 -7.70 10.75
C ALA A 36 13.07 -9.24 10.69
N THR A 37 11.97 -9.91 10.33
CA THR A 37 11.91 -11.39 10.25
C THR A 37 12.38 -11.99 8.94
N LEU A 38 12.64 -11.17 7.91
CA LEU A 38 12.96 -11.67 6.57
C LEU A 38 14.25 -12.52 6.55
N PRO A 39 14.28 -13.62 5.78
CA PRO A 39 15.49 -14.41 5.57
C PRO A 39 16.68 -13.55 5.10
N VAL A 40 17.85 -13.82 5.68
CA VAL A 40 19.11 -13.11 5.36
C VAL A 40 19.80 -13.70 4.13
N SER A 41 20.86 -13.04 3.66
CA SER A 41 21.73 -13.56 2.60
C SER A 41 22.21 -14.98 2.88
N GLY A 42 22.27 -15.83 1.86
CA GLY A 42 22.93 -17.13 1.91
C GLY A 42 22.17 -18.28 2.58
N SER A 43 20.98 -18.07 3.14
CA SER A 43 20.23 -19.19 3.74
C SER A 43 19.60 -20.16 2.72
N ASN A 44 19.52 -19.77 1.45
CA ASN A 44 19.06 -20.59 0.32
C ASN A 44 17.63 -21.15 0.46
N VAL A 45 16.72 -20.38 1.07
CA VAL A 45 15.34 -20.82 1.34
C VAL A 45 14.31 -20.29 0.36
N TYR A 46 14.57 -19.15 -0.30
CA TYR A 46 13.63 -18.60 -1.29
C TYR A 46 13.53 -19.50 -2.53
N ARG A 47 12.30 -19.72 -2.98
CA ARG A 47 11.94 -20.40 -4.24
C ARG A 47 10.88 -19.55 -4.91
N ASP A 48 10.87 -19.52 -6.24
CA ASP A 48 9.80 -18.83 -6.97
C ASP A 48 8.44 -19.48 -6.72
N PRO A 49 7.35 -18.68 -6.71
CA PRO A 49 5.99 -19.20 -6.70
C PRO A 49 5.74 -20.05 -7.95
N ALA A 50 4.93 -21.10 -7.82
CA ALA A 50 4.48 -21.83 -9.00
C ALA A 50 3.55 -20.95 -9.84
N GLU A 51 3.35 -21.31 -11.11
CA GLU A 51 2.45 -20.58 -12.02
C GLU A 51 1.03 -20.45 -11.45
N ALA A 52 0.50 -21.53 -10.85
CA ALA A 52 -0.80 -21.50 -10.19
C ALA A 52 -0.83 -20.51 -9.00
N ASP A 53 0.27 -20.37 -8.26
CA ASP A 53 0.35 -19.42 -7.14
C ASP A 53 0.35 -17.98 -7.62
N ARG A 54 1.08 -17.68 -8.70
CA ARG A 54 1.06 -16.35 -9.32
C ARG A 54 -0.33 -16.02 -9.85
N LEU A 55 -0.99 -16.96 -10.52
CA LEU A 55 -2.35 -16.75 -11.01
C LEU A 55 -3.34 -16.47 -9.86
N ASN A 56 -3.30 -17.29 -8.81
CA ASN A 56 -4.17 -17.11 -7.65
C ASN A 56 -3.95 -15.76 -6.97
N LEU A 57 -2.70 -15.36 -6.76
CA LEU A 57 -2.36 -14.13 -6.04
C LEU A 57 -2.48 -12.87 -6.90
N GLY A 58 -2.31 -12.98 -8.22
CA GLY A 58 -2.70 -11.95 -9.17
C GLY A 58 -4.21 -11.70 -9.14
N ASN A 59 -5.01 -12.77 -9.23
CA ASN A 59 -6.47 -12.67 -9.13
C ASN A 59 -6.93 -12.12 -7.78
N ALA A 60 -6.32 -12.56 -6.68
CA ALA A 60 -6.58 -12.01 -5.35
C ALA A 60 -6.33 -10.50 -5.31
N THR A 61 -5.26 -10.03 -5.94
CA THR A 61 -4.92 -8.60 -6.01
C THR A 61 -6.03 -7.81 -6.71
N THR A 62 -6.48 -8.27 -7.88
CA THR A 62 -7.59 -7.64 -8.61
C THR A 62 -8.89 -7.66 -7.81
N MET A 63 -9.20 -8.77 -7.13
CA MET A 63 -10.38 -8.87 -6.26
C MET A 63 -10.32 -7.88 -5.09
N ILE A 64 -9.16 -7.70 -4.45
CA ILE A 64 -9.00 -6.70 -3.38
C ILE A 64 -9.23 -5.28 -3.92
N MET A 65 -8.72 -4.96 -5.11
CA MET A 65 -8.94 -3.64 -5.74
C MET A 65 -10.42 -3.38 -6.03
N ASN A 66 -11.19 -4.43 -6.36
CA ASN A 66 -12.63 -4.33 -6.62
C ASN A 66 -13.49 -4.36 -5.35
N GLY A 67 -12.89 -4.62 -4.17
CA GLY A 67 -13.62 -4.75 -2.90
C GLY A 67 -14.15 -6.16 -2.62
N ASP A 68 -13.85 -7.14 -3.47
CA ASP A 68 -14.28 -8.55 -3.38
C ASP A 68 -13.38 -9.33 -2.39
N LEU A 69 -13.33 -8.86 -1.13
CA LEU A 69 -12.37 -9.36 -0.13
C LEU A 69 -12.57 -10.82 0.28
N SER A 70 -13.81 -11.33 0.20
CA SER A 70 -14.12 -12.71 0.59
C SER A 70 -13.61 -13.69 -0.48
N GLU A 71 -13.85 -13.37 -1.74
CA GLU A 71 -13.36 -14.11 -2.90
C GLU A 71 -11.84 -14.06 -2.98
N ALA A 72 -11.25 -12.89 -2.71
CA ALA A 72 -9.80 -12.71 -2.62
C ALA A 72 -9.19 -13.61 -1.53
N GLN A 73 -9.84 -13.71 -0.36
CA GLN A 73 -9.40 -14.58 0.73
C GLN A 73 -9.42 -16.06 0.30
N GLU A 74 -10.51 -16.52 -0.32
CA GLU A 74 -10.65 -17.91 -0.76
C GLU A 74 -9.57 -18.31 -1.76
N ILE A 75 -9.29 -17.46 -2.75
CA ILE A 75 -8.29 -17.77 -3.78
C ILE A 75 -6.86 -17.65 -3.26
N ALA A 76 -6.55 -16.65 -2.41
CA ALA A 76 -5.23 -16.48 -1.81
C ALA A 76 -4.83 -17.67 -0.92
N MET A 77 -5.81 -18.26 -0.22
CA MET A 77 -5.59 -19.41 0.64
C MET A 77 -5.06 -20.64 -0.10
N LEU A 78 -5.37 -20.80 -1.37
CA LEU A 78 -4.88 -21.92 -2.19
C LEU A 78 -3.36 -21.89 -2.35
N SER A 79 -2.74 -20.72 -2.13
CA SER A 79 -1.31 -20.47 -2.31
C SER A 79 -0.59 -20.17 -0.99
N GLY A 80 -1.20 -20.53 0.15
CA GLY A 80 -0.62 -20.30 1.47
C GLY A 80 -0.53 -18.83 1.87
N TYR A 81 -1.38 -17.98 1.29
CA TYR A 81 -1.57 -16.58 1.62
C TYR A 81 -2.92 -16.35 2.29
N GLU A 82 -3.07 -15.19 2.93
CA GLU A 82 -4.31 -14.68 3.47
C GLU A 82 -4.47 -13.23 3.05
N VAL A 83 -5.73 -12.83 2.92
CA VAL A 83 -6.14 -11.43 2.91
C VAL A 83 -6.47 -11.05 4.36
N ILE A 84 -5.98 -9.91 4.82
CA ILE A 84 -6.27 -9.36 6.14
C ILE A 84 -6.85 -7.96 6.02
N ARG A 85 -7.75 -7.63 6.95
CA ARG A 85 -8.12 -6.24 7.25
C ARG A 85 -7.23 -5.77 8.37
N TYR A 86 -6.48 -4.71 8.14
CA TYR A 86 -5.64 -4.10 9.16
C TYR A 86 -6.23 -2.75 9.54
N ILE A 87 -6.60 -2.60 10.80
CA ILE A 87 -7.09 -1.35 11.37
C ILE A 87 -5.94 -0.68 12.12
N ASP A 88 -5.32 0.31 11.48
CA ASP A 88 -4.32 1.17 12.11
C ASP A 88 -5.02 2.09 13.11
N ASN A 89 -4.81 1.83 14.40
CA ASN A 89 -5.38 2.58 15.51
C ASN A 89 -4.31 3.36 16.28
N SER A 90 -3.16 3.61 15.65
CA SER A 90 -2.08 4.41 16.23
C SER A 90 -2.39 5.91 16.30
N GLN A 91 -3.33 6.37 15.48
CA GLN A 91 -3.78 7.77 15.39
C GLN A 91 -5.18 7.95 15.98
N LEU A 92 -5.65 9.20 16.10
CA LEU A 92 -6.98 9.53 16.64
C LEU A 92 -8.13 8.92 15.83
N SER A 93 -7.97 8.87 14.51
CA SER A 93 -8.88 8.20 13.58
C SER A 93 -8.27 6.88 13.13
N ASN A 94 -9.06 5.81 13.23
CA ASN A 94 -8.67 4.53 12.67
C ASN A 94 -8.56 4.65 11.14
N ARG A 95 -7.52 4.05 10.57
CA ARG A 95 -7.39 3.86 9.12
C ARG A 95 -7.43 2.38 8.80
N GLU A 96 -8.11 2.04 7.71
CA GLU A 96 -8.24 0.66 7.24
C GLU A 96 -7.30 0.40 6.07
N PHE A 97 -6.68 -0.78 6.06
CA PHE A 97 -5.83 -1.26 5.00
C PHE A 97 -6.14 -2.73 4.70
N TYR A 98 -5.90 -3.15 3.46
CA TYR A 98 -6.01 -4.55 3.06
C TYR A 98 -4.62 -5.12 2.80
N GLY A 99 -4.25 -6.17 3.52
CA GLY A 99 -2.98 -6.86 3.34
C GLY A 99 -3.17 -8.21 2.65
N LEU A 100 -2.41 -8.48 1.60
CA LEU A 100 -2.23 -9.80 1.01
C LEU A 100 -0.85 -10.31 1.44
N GLN A 101 -0.83 -11.33 2.30
CA GLN A 101 0.38 -11.77 2.99
C GLN A 101 0.45 -13.29 3.18
N PRO A 102 1.65 -13.87 3.43
CA PRO A 102 1.77 -15.28 3.75
C PRO A 102 0.97 -15.63 5.01
N GLN A 103 0.31 -16.79 5.02
CA GLN A 103 -0.34 -17.31 6.21
C GLN A 103 0.69 -17.51 7.34
N PRO A 104 0.28 -17.38 8.62
CA PRO A 104 1.17 -17.66 9.74
C PRO A 104 1.81 -19.04 9.61
N GLY A 105 3.15 -19.09 9.68
CA GLY A 105 3.93 -20.32 9.51
C GLY A 105 4.25 -20.71 8.08
N SER A 106 3.79 -19.94 7.07
CA SER A 106 4.23 -20.10 5.68
C SER A 106 5.73 -19.87 5.54
N SER A 107 6.35 -20.61 4.62
CA SER A 107 7.78 -20.55 4.30
C SER A 107 8.05 -20.14 2.85
N ASN A 108 7.07 -19.49 2.22
CA ASN A 108 7.13 -19.11 0.82
C ASN A 108 8.10 -17.93 0.58
N TYR A 109 8.16 -16.97 1.52
CA TYR A 109 9.05 -15.80 1.46
C TYR A 109 8.90 -14.94 0.18
N TRP A 110 7.73 -14.96 -0.47
CA TRP A 110 7.53 -14.23 -1.74
C TRP A 110 7.24 -12.73 -1.58
N GLY A 111 6.80 -12.28 -0.41
CA GLY A 111 6.55 -10.86 -0.13
C GLY A 111 5.19 -10.58 0.47
N ILE A 112 4.86 -9.30 0.59
CA ILE A 112 3.54 -8.81 0.99
C ILE A 112 3.11 -7.67 0.06
N LEU A 113 1.80 -7.51 -0.09
CA LEU A 113 1.16 -6.34 -0.69
C LEU A 113 0.19 -5.75 0.34
N PHE A 114 0.29 -4.45 0.59
CA PHE A 114 -0.71 -3.69 1.35
C PHE A 114 -1.34 -2.65 0.44
N LEU A 115 -2.66 -2.52 0.50
CA LEU A 115 -3.44 -1.55 -0.24
C LEU A 115 -4.22 -0.64 0.72
N ASN A 116 -4.24 0.64 0.41
CA ASN A 116 -5.03 1.65 1.11
C ASN A 116 -6.31 1.94 0.30
N PRO A 117 -7.50 1.46 0.74
CA PRO A 117 -8.76 1.69 0.04
C PRO A 117 -9.20 3.17 0.04
N HIS A 118 -8.56 4.01 0.84
CA HIS A 118 -8.84 5.44 0.96
C HIS A 118 -7.65 6.31 0.55
N ALA A 119 -6.74 5.76 -0.26
CA ALA A 119 -5.61 6.52 -0.76
C ALA A 119 -6.07 7.73 -1.58
N CYS A 120 -5.36 8.84 -1.42
CA CYS A 120 -5.49 9.98 -2.31
C CYS A 120 -4.27 10.17 -3.21
N ILE A 121 -3.17 9.49 -2.93
CA ILE A 121 -1.98 9.48 -3.78
C ILE A 121 -1.94 8.15 -4.52
N ASP A 122 -2.10 8.20 -5.86
CA ASP A 122 -2.13 7.03 -6.74
C ASP A 122 -0.71 6.50 -7.05
N VAL A 123 0.01 6.19 -5.97
CA VAL A 123 1.38 5.67 -5.97
C VAL A 123 1.41 4.32 -5.26
N ILE A 124 2.11 3.37 -5.88
CA ILE A 124 2.50 2.11 -5.26
C ILE A 124 4.00 2.16 -4.97
N LEU A 125 4.35 2.02 -3.69
CA LEU A 125 5.72 1.93 -3.23
C LEU A 125 6.21 0.48 -3.35
N GLN A 126 7.42 0.29 -3.84
CA GLN A 126 8.03 -1.01 -4.04
C GLN A 126 9.39 -1.07 -3.35
N CYS A 127 9.55 -2.04 -2.44
CA CYS A 127 10.79 -2.28 -1.70
C CYS A 127 11.32 -3.67 -2.05
N PRO A 128 12.01 -3.85 -3.19
CA PRO A 128 12.49 -5.15 -3.62
C PRO A 128 13.67 -5.66 -2.77
N HIS A 129 14.41 -4.76 -2.13
CA HIS A 129 15.62 -5.07 -1.35
C HIS A 129 15.54 -4.55 0.10
N PRO A 130 14.47 -4.85 0.85
CA PRO A 130 14.10 -4.13 2.07
C PRO A 130 15.17 -4.14 3.16
N ARG A 131 16.00 -5.19 3.20
CA ARG A 131 17.14 -5.33 4.11
C ARG A 131 18.50 -5.09 3.45
N PHE A 132 18.66 -5.51 2.20
CA PHE A 132 19.96 -5.41 1.51
C PHE A 132 20.29 -3.96 1.21
N ASP A 133 19.35 -3.24 0.61
CA ASP A 133 19.40 -1.79 0.48
C ASP A 133 18.91 -1.23 1.81
N SER A 134 19.80 -1.22 2.81
CA SER A 134 19.51 -0.98 4.23
C SER A 134 18.35 -0.01 4.44
N ASN A 135 17.36 -0.44 5.25
CA ASN A 135 16.17 0.30 5.64
C ASN A 135 15.19 0.70 4.53
N THR A 136 15.37 0.32 3.26
CA THR A 136 14.36 0.64 2.22
C THR A 136 12.99 0.05 2.54
N GLY A 137 12.91 -1.11 3.20
CA GLY A 137 11.64 -1.67 3.67
C GLY A 137 10.99 -0.86 4.79
N LEU A 138 11.78 -0.35 5.73
CA LEU A 138 11.30 0.52 6.82
C LEU A 138 10.88 1.89 6.27
N GLN A 139 11.69 2.46 5.37
CA GLN A 139 11.37 3.68 4.66
C GLN A 139 10.06 3.54 3.86
N GLY A 140 9.86 2.43 3.14
CA GLY A 140 8.61 2.16 2.43
C GLY A 140 7.40 2.09 3.37
N ALA A 141 7.53 1.41 4.51
CA ALA A 141 6.49 1.35 5.53
C ALA A 141 6.14 2.73 6.11
N TYR A 142 7.17 3.55 6.40
CA TYR A 142 7.01 4.91 6.87
C TYR A 142 6.29 5.79 5.84
N ILE A 143 6.77 5.82 4.60
CA ILE A 143 6.16 6.65 3.54
C ILE A 143 4.73 6.20 3.27
N PHE A 144 4.48 4.89 3.15
CA PHE A 144 3.13 4.35 2.90
C PHE A 144 2.12 4.84 3.95
N THR A 145 2.50 4.81 5.22
CA THR A 145 1.62 5.19 6.33
C THR A 145 1.49 6.71 6.54
N HIS A 146 2.33 7.53 5.89
CA HIS A 146 2.34 9.00 6.06
C HIS A 146 2.07 9.79 4.77
N LEU A 147 2.07 9.16 3.60
CA LEU A 147 1.77 9.77 2.30
C LEU A 147 0.34 9.46 1.82
N ASP A 148 -0.40 8.60 2.53
CA ASP A 148 -1.70 8.05 2.09
C ASP A 148 -1.63 7.48 0.65
N ALA A 149 -0.52 6.78 0.37
CA ALA A 149 -0.26 6.12 -0.90
C ALA A 149 -1.19 4.91 -1.12
N LYS A 150 -1.50 4.61 -2.39
CA LYS A 150 -2.39 3.51 -2.80
C LYS A 150 -1.91 2.14 -2.37
N GLY A 151 -0.60 1.89 -2.42
CA GLY A 151 -0.09 0.59 -2.04
C GLY A 151 1.38 0.55 -1.64
N LEU A 152 1.75 -0.55 -1.00
CA LEU A 152 3.11 -0.88 -0.62
C LEU A 152 3.38 -2.37 -0.88
N MET A 153 4.49 -2.63 -1.55
CA MET A 153 5.02 -3.97 -1.79
C MET A 153 6.37 -4.09 -1.09
N ILE A 154 6.53 -5.12 -0.26
CA ILE A 154 7.81 -5.45 0.41
C ILE A 154 8.22 -6.87 0.04
N SER A 155 9.44 -7.03 -0.47
CA SER A 155 10.02 -8.36 -0.75
C SER A 155 10.02 -9.24 0.48
N GLY A 156 9.76 -10.53 0.30
CA GLY A 156 9.77 -11.50 1.40
C GLY A 156 11.14 -12.06 1.73
N THR A 157 12.21 -11.57 1.08
CA THR A 157 13.55 -12.12 1.29
C THR A 157 14.67 -11.13 0.95
N HIS A 158 15.89 -11.49 1.32
CA HIS A 158 17.10 -10.82 0.86
C HIS A 158 17.41 -11.17 -0.61
N ARG A 159 17.87 -10.21 -1.43
CA ARG A 159 18.13 -10.44 -2.87
C ARG A 159 19.13 -11.55 -3.20
N CYS A 160 20.07 -11.80 -2.27
CA CYS A 160 21.03 -12.90 -2.32
C CYS A 160 20.59 -14.17 -1.54
N ASN A 161 19.30 -14.33 -1.25
CA ASN A 161 18.83 -15.43 -0.41
C ASN A 161 18.81 -16.77 -1.14
N SER A 162 18.59 -16.83 -2.45
CA SER A 162 18.72 -18.05 -3.25
C SER A 162 20.13 -18.20 -3.83
N ILE A 163 20.52 -19.37 -4.32
CA ILE A 163 21.67 -19.57 -5.22
C ILE A 163 21.24 -19.81 -6.68
N ALA A 164 19.95 -20.08 -6.92
CA ALA A 164 19.44 -20.34 -8.25
C ALA A 164 19.43 -19.03 -9.07
N PRO A 165 19.97 -19.04 -10.30
CA PRO A 165 19.87 -17.90 -11.19
C PRO A 165 18.45 -17.74 -11.72
N THR A 166 18.04 -16.51 -12.02
CA THR A 166 16.91 -16.28 -12.94
C THR A 166 17.38 -16.50 -14.38
N ASP A 167 16.44 -16.78 -15.27
CA ASP A 167 16.68 -16.81 -16.71
C ASP A 167 16.75 -15.40 -17.32
N CYS A 168 16.20 -14.37 -16.64
CA CYS A 168 16.18 -13.01 -17.17
C CYS A 168 17.58 -12.42 -17.38
N ASP A 169 17.69 -11.53 -18.36
CA ASP A 169 18.98 -11.00 -18.79
C ASP A 169 19.59 -10.02 -17.76
N GLY A 170 20.88 -9.79 -17.93
CA GLY A 170 21.69 -8.95 -17.05
C GLY A 170 22.49 -9.74 -16.03
N THR A 171 23.40 -9.04 -15.36
CA THR A 171 24.34 -9.64 -14.42
C THR A 171 24.60 -8.71 -13.25
N THR A 172 25.02 -9.30 -12.13
CA THR A 172 25.38 -8.57 -10.92
C THR A 172 26.54 -9.24 -10.21
N SER A 173 27.35 -8.43 -9.51
CA SER A 173 28.36 -8.89 -8.56
C SER A 173 27.93 -8.70 -7.10
N VAL A 174 26.70 -8.24 -6.85
CA VAL A 174 26.20 -7.95 -5.50
C VAL A 174 26.22 -9.18 -4.60
N CYS A 175 25.98 -10.36 -5.17
CA CYS A 175 25.94 -11.62 -4.44
C CYS A 175 27.22 -12.47 -4.61
N GLY A 176 28.34 -11.88 -5.04
CA GLY A 176 29.62 -12.56 -5.23
C GLY A 176 30.32 -12.23 -6.55
N SER A 177 30.84 -13.23 -7.24
CA SER A 177 31.37 -13.04 -8.61
C SER A 177 30.26 -12.60 -9.56
N SER A 178 30.59 -11.83 -10.59
CA SER A 178 29.63 -11.41 -11.61
C SER A 178 28.93 -12.62 -12.24
N SER A 179 27.62 -12.71 -12.08
CA SER A 179 26.77 -13.79 -12.59
C SER A 179 25.38 -13.25 -12.95
N ALA A 180 24.52 -14.10 -13.52
CA ALA A 180 23.09 -13.79 -13.61
C ALA A 180 22.52 -13.39 -12.24
N TYR A 181 21.46 -12.59 -12.27
CA TYR A 181 20.68 -12.30 -11.06
C TYR A 181 20.17 -13.61 -10.44
N ARG A 182 19.92 -13.58 -9.14
CA ARG A 182 19.35 -14.74 -8.44
C ARG A 182 17.83 -14.63 -8.44
N ILE A 183 17.11 -15.74 -8.39
CA ILE A 183 15.63 -15.70 -8.34
C ILE A 183 15.07 -14.88 -7.17
N SER A 184 15.84 -14.75 -6.08
CA SER A 184 15.50 -13.92 -4.92
C SER A 184 15.71 -12.42 -5.14
N ASP A 185 16.36 -12.01 -6.24
CA ASP A 185 16.50 -10.63 -6.67
C ASP A 185 15.27 -10.25 -7.50
N ILE A 186 14.18 -9.98 -6.79
CA ILE A 186 12.83 -9.91 -7.38
C ILE A 186 12.63 -8.75 -8.36
N ALA A 187 13.49 -7.73 -8.31
CA ALA A 187 13.51 -6.63 -9.28
C ALA A 187 13.97 -7.07 -10.69
N HIS A 188 14.54 -8.27 -10.77
CA HIS A 188 15.13 -8.85 -11.98
C HIS A 188 14.54 -10.23 -12.28
N ASN A 189 13.33 -10.52 -11.80
CA ASN A 189 12.69 -11.83 -11.94
C ASN A 189 11.20 -11.70 -12.26
N THR A 190 10.79 -12.13 -13.45
CA THR A 190 9.39 -12.13 -13.89
C THR A 190 8.54 -13.18 -13.19
N GLU A 191 9.16 -14.18 -12.57
CA GLU A 191 8.45 -15.23 -11.83
C GLU A 191 8.15 -14.82 -10.38
N SER A 192 8.62 -13.64 -9.95
CA SER A 192 8.37 -13.15 -8.59
C SER A 192 6.94 -12.62 -8.40
N LEU A 193 6.42 -12.67 -7.17
CA LEU A 193 5.15 -11.99 -6.88
C LEU A 193 5.23 -10.46 -7.02
N PHE A 194 6.43 -9.87 -6.99
CA PHE A 194 6.58 -8.45 -7.32
C PHE A 194 6.18 -8.17 -8.76
N GLN A 195 6.59 -9.03 -9.70
CA GLN A 195 6.12 -8.92 -11.07
C GLN A 195 4.60 -9.12 -11.12
N THR A 196 4.09 -10.22 -10.54
CA THR A 196 2.66 -10.55 -10.54
C THR A 196 1.78 -9.41 -10.01
N TYR A 197 2.12 -8.83 -8.86
CA TYR A 197 1.36 -7.72 -8.28
C TYR A 197 1.48 -6.46 -9.13
N THR A 198 2.66 -6.17 -9.70
CA THR A 198 2.83 -5.02 -10.59
C THR A 198 1.91 -5.14 -11.80
N GLU A 199 1.86 -6.30 -12.44
CA GLU A 199 1.01 -6.54 -13.61
C GLU A 199 -0.47 -6.38 -13.26
N ALA A 200 -0.92 -6.98 -12.15
CA ALA A 200 -2.31 -6.87 -11.70
C ALA A 200 -2.71 -5.42 -11.35
N LEU A 201 -1.80 -4.65 -10.75
CA LEU A 201 -2.04 -3.26 -10.36
C LEU A 201 -1.90 -2.28 -11.53
N ALA A 202 -1.15 -2.64 -12.58
CA ALA A 202 -0.85 -1.77 -13.71
C ALA A 202 -2.02 -1.57 -14.68
N GLU A 203 -3.06 -2.39 -14.60
CA GLU A 203 -4.32 -2.23 -15.34
C GLU A 203 -4.96 -0.86 -15.08
N ASP A 204 -4.78 -0.29 -13.88
CA ASP A 204 -5.08 1.11 -13.63
C ASP A 204 -3.97 2.00 -14.21
N SER A 205 -4.22 2.54 -15.40
CA SER A 205 -3.23 3.31 -16.16
C SER A 205 -2.74 4.60 -15.47
N ALA A 206 -3.46 5.10 -14.45
CA ALA A 206 -3.10 6.31 -13.72
C ALA A 206 -2.04 6.07 -12.63
N THR A 207 -1.88 4.82 -12.19
CA THR A 207 -1.01 4.49 -11.06
C THR A 207 0.48 4.57 -11.41
N TYR A 208 1.24 5.25 -10.54
CA TYR A 208 2.69 5.31 -10.56
C TYR A 208 3.32 4.27 -9.62
N PHE A 209 4.47 3.73 -10.00
CA PHE A 209 5.22 2.73 -9.24
C PHE A 209 6.59 3.29 -8.87
N ILE A 210 6.79 3.57 -7.59
CA ILE A 210 8.05 4.07 -7.06
C ILE A 210 8.80 2.93 -6.39
N GLN A 211 9.90 2.52 -7.00
CA GLN A 211 10.76 1.44 -6.50
C GLN A 211 11.98 2.01 -5.77
N LEU A 212 11.98 1.84 -4.46
CA LEU A 212 13.02 2.34 -3.55
C LEU A 212 14.20 1.35 -3.50
N HIS A 213 15.36 1.82 -3.94
CA HIS A 213 16.65 1.14 -3.83
C HIS A 213 17.64 1.99 -3.03
N GLY A 214 18.81 1.43 -2.80
CA GLY A 214 19.88 2.10 -2.08
C GLY A 214 21.26 1.69 -2.56
N PHE A 215 22.18 2.63 -2.56
CA PHE A 215 23.57 2.38 -2.97
C PHE A 215 24.59 2.86 -1.94
N ALA A 216 25.78 2.27 -2.01
CA ALA A 216 26.96 2.77 -1.33
C ALA A 216 27.55 3.93 -2.15
N LYS A 217 27.50 5.14 -1.58
CA LYS A 217 27.90 6.37 -2.26
C LYS A 217 29.41 6.44 -2.44
N ASN A 218 29.87 6.59 -3.69
CA ASN A 218 31.27 6.87 -4.01
C ASN A 218 31.54 8.38 -4.08
N SER A 219 32.81 8.76 -4.10
CA SER A 219 33.21 10.15 -4.37
C SER A 219 32.67 10.59 -5.74
N GLY A 220 31.97 11.71 -5.79
CA GLY A 220 31.33 12.24 -7.01
C GLY A 220 29.94 11.68 -7.31
N ASP A 221 29.46 10.69 -6.56
CA ASP A 221 28.07 10.23 -6.69
C ASP A 221 27.09 11.30 -6.14
N PRO A 222 25.90 11.45 -6.76
CA PRO A 222 24.86 12.34 -6.27
C PRO A 222 24.24 11.82 -4.96
N ASN A 223 23.28 12.54 -4.40
CA ASN A 223 22.47 11.99 -3.32
C ASN A 223 21.44 10.97 -3.84
N LEU A 224 20.90 11.23 -5.03
CA LEU A 224 19.89 10.39 -5.67
C LEU A 224 20.23 10.11 -7.14
N ILE A 225 20.02 8.87 -7.57
CA ILE A 225 19.99 8.48 -8.99
C ILE A 225 18.57 8.02 -9.29
N ILE A 226 17.88 8.73 -10.19
CA ILE A 226 16.45 8.48 -10.48
C ILE A 226 16.30 8.10 -11.95
N SER A 227 15.59 7.01 -12.20
CA SER A 227 15.44 6.44 -13.54
C SER A 227 14.00 6.02 -13.80
N ASN A 228 13.54 6.18 -15.04
CA ASN A 228 12.31 5.54 -15.50
C ASN A 228 12.56 4.17 -16.14
N GLY A 229 13.76 3.61 -15.98
CA GLY A 229 14.17 2.35 -16.62
C GLY A 229 14.59 2.49 -18.07
N THR A 230 14.65 3.71 -18.62
CA THR A 230 15.02 3.98 -20.02
C THR A 230 15.87 5.25 -20.17
N ARG A 231 16.21 5.61 -21.42
CA ARG A 231 16.76 6.93 -21.78
C ARG A 231 15.74 7.86 -22.42
N GLN A 232 14.48 7.43 -22.51
CA GLN A 232 13.42 8.22 -23.12
C GLN A 232 12.81 9.16 -22.08
N THR A 233 12.58 10.41 -22.48
CA THR A 233 11.80 11.33 -21.66
C THR A 233 10.32 11.03 -21.90
N PRO A 234 9.53 10.69 -20.86
CA PRO A 234 8.10 10.45 -21.01
C PRO A 234 7.36 11.77 -21.28
N GLN A 235 6.10 11.67 -21.72
CA GLN A 235 5.26 12.87 -21.93
C GLN A 235 4.98 13.60 -20.62
N GLU A 236 4.58 12.84 -19.59
CA GLU A 236 4.48 13.28 -18.20
C GLU A 236 5.70 12.73 -17.46
N ASP A 237 6.48 13.61 -16.84
CA ASP A 237 7.77 13.25 -16.23
C ASP A 237 7.72 13.42 -14.70
N PRO A 238 7.08 12.48 -13.98
CA PRO A 238 6.99 12.54 -12.51
C PRO A 238 8.37 12.50 -11.84
N ILE A 239 9.43 12.07 -12.52
CA ILE A 239 10.80 12.15 -11.98
C ILE A 239 11.26 13.60 -11.87
N ALA A 240 10.89 14.46 -12.83
CA ALA A 240 11.17 15.88 -12.74
C ALA A 240 10.42 16.51 -11.56
N ASP A 241 9.16 16.13 -11.35
CA ASP A 241 8.33 16.62 -10.25
C ASP A 241 8.88 16.17 -8.89
N ILE A 242 9.25 14.88 -8.75
CA ILE A 242 9.93 14.35 -7.55
C ILE A 242 11.23 15.11 -7.27
N ARG A 243 12.06 15.34 -8.30
CA ARG A 243 13.29 16.12 -8.13
C ARG A 243 12.99 17.54 -7.66
N ASN A 244 11.97 18.19 -8.20
CA ASN A 244 11.59 19.54 -7.82
C ASN A 244 11.05 19.60 -6.40
N GLY A 245 10.15 18.67 -6.03
CA GLY A 245 9.64 18.54 -4.66
C GLY A 245 10.74 18.33 -3.64
N LEU A 246 11.67 17.40 -3.91
CA LEU A 246 12.83 17.18 -3.04
C LEU A 246 13.73 18.41 -2.94
N TRP A 247 13.98 19.11 -4.04
CA TRP A 247 14.77 20.35 -4.04
C TRP A 247 14.09 21.47 -3.24
N THR A 248 12.76 21.58 -3.29
CA THR A 248 11.99 22.54 -2.50
C THR A 248 12.17 22.27 -1.00
N VAL A 249 12.21 20.99 -0.60
CA VAL A 249 12.42 20.59 0.79
C VAL A 249 13.88 20.77 1.23
N ASP A 250 14.85 20.40 0.39
CA ASP A 250 16.28 20.52 0.64
C ASP A 250 17.05 20.88 -0.65
N PRO A 251 17.44 22.15 -0.84
CA PRO A 251 18.10 22.62 -2.06
C PRO A 251 19.56 22.19 -2.18
N ASP A 252 20.15 21.56 -1.16
CA ASP A 252 21.53 21.03 -1.20
C ASP A 252 21.59 19.64 -1.85
N LEU A 253 20.45 19.04 -2.18
CA LEU A 253 20.38 17.73 -2.80
C LEU A 253 20.96 17.73 -4.22
N THR A 254 21.73 16.68 -4.51
CA THR A 254 22.30 16.43 -5.84
C THR A 254 21.65 15.22 -6.49
N PHE A 255 21.47 15.27 -7.81
CA PHE A 255 20.66 14.31 -8.56
C PHE A 255 21.37 13.83 -9.83
N LYS A 256 21.13 12.57 -10.20
CA LYS A 256 21.31 12.06 -11.57
C LYS A 256 20.02 11.45 -12.07
N ILE A 257 19.33 12.18 -12.94
CA ILE A 257 18.15 11.71 -13.67
C ILE A 257 18.59 11.02 -14.96
N ILE A 258 18.29 9.74 -15.13
CA ILE A 258 18.91 8.89 -16.17
C ILE A 258 18.52 9.28 -17.60
N HIS A 259 17.28 9.64 -17.88
CA HIS A 259 16.89 10.10 -19.23
C HIS A 259 17.41 11.50 -19.57
N ILE A 260 17.88 12.28 -18.59
CA ILE A 260 18.45 13.62 -18.77
C ILE A 260 19.98 13.57 -18.81
N HIS A 261 20.61 12.88 -17.86
CA HIS A 261 22.07 12.75 -17.71
C HIS A 261 22.53 11.46 -18.40
N THR A 262 22.55 11.47 -19.73
CA THR A 262 22.80 10.28 -20.55
C THR A 262 24.22 9.73 -20.45
N ASP A 263 25.17 10.53 -19.95
CA ASP A 263 26.54 10.16 -19.62
C ASP A 263 26.65 9.28 -18.36
N TRP A 264 25.64 9.31 -17.47
CA TRP A 264 25.61 8.51 -16.25
C TRP A 264 25.14 7.08 -16.53
N THR A 265 25.99 6.09 -16.29
CA THR A 265 25.73 4.69 -16.68
C THR A 265 25.51 3.72 -15.51
N ARG A 266 25.61 4.19 -14.27
CA ARG A 266 25.41 3.37 -13.07
C ARG A 266 23.96 3.41 -12.60
N LEU A 267 23.48 2.24 -12.14
CA LEU A 267 22.20 2.10 -11.44
C LEU A 267 21.00 2.64 -12.25
N THR A 268 20.97 2.29 -13.54
CA THR A 268 20.02 2.86 -14.50
C THR A 268 18.68 2.13 -14.55
N ALA A 269 18.54 0.99 -13.88
CA ALA A 269 17.35 0.14 -13.87
C ALA A 269 16.90 -0.40 -15.24
N PHE A 270 17.79 -0.47 -16.25
CA PHE A 270 17.42 -0.95 -17.58
C PHE A 270 17.04 -2.43 -17.61
N THR A 271 17.58 -3.22 -16.69
CA THR A 271 17.27 -4.65 -16.53
C THR A 271 16.13 -4.93 -15.56
N ASN A 272 15.46 -3.90 -15.04
CA ASN A 272 14.38 -4.08 -14.08
C ASN A 272 13.13 -4.65 -14.78
N THR A 273 12.65 -5.80 -14.33
CA THR A 273 11.53 -6.50 -15.00
C THR A 273 10.22 -5.72 -14.86
N GLN A 274 9.94 -5.15 -13.69
CA GLN A 274 8.75 -4.32 -13.49
C GLN A 274 8.81 -3.05 -14.34
N GLY A 275 9.96 -2.39 -14.37
CA GLY A 275 10.17 -1.20 -15.19
C GLY A 275 10.05 -1.46 -16.69
N ARG A 276 10.55 -2.59 -17.18
CA ARG A 276 10.37 -3.00 -18.58
C ARG A 276 8.90 -3.24 -18.91
N TYR A 277 8.18 -3.96 -18.05
CA TYR A 277 6.75 -4.22 -18.22
C TYR A 277 5.94 -2.92 -18.26
N LEU A 278 6.11 -2.04 -17.26
CA LEU A 278 5.38 -0.77 -17.14
C LEU A 278 5.67 0.20 -18.29
N ASN A 279 6.80 0.05 -18.96
CA ASN A 279 7.17 0.81 -20.15
C ASN A 279 6.81 0.11 -21.47
N GLY A 280 6.02 -0.97 -21.43
CA GLY A 280 5.46 -1.62 -22.61
C GLY A 280 6.36 -2.64 -23.30
N SER A 281 7.38 -3.16 -22.61
CA SER A 281 8.13 -4.32 -23.14
C SER A 281 7.22 -5.54 -23.25
N THR A 282 7.20 -6.19 -24.41
CA THR A 282 6.46 -7.45 -24.63
C THR A 282 7.16 -8.66 -24.02
N ASP A 283 8.43 -8.50 -23.62
CA ASP A 283 9.22 -9.52 -22.95
C ASP A 283 10.09 -8.85 -21.87
N PRO A 284 9.52 -8.58 -20.68
CA PRO A 284 10.24 -7.90 -19.61
C PRO A 284 11.46 -8.66 -19.09
N CYS A 285 11.57 -9.96 -19.36
CA CYS A 285 12.66 -10.79 -18.91
C CYS A 285 13.91 -10.63 -19.79
N PHE A 286 13.75 -10.40 -21.10
CA PHE A 286 14.87 -10.35 -22.05
C PHE A 286 14.97 -9.08 -22.89
N GLN A 287 13.96 -8.20 -22.84
CA GLN A 287 13.88 -7.01 -23.70
C GLN A 287 13.72 -5.72 -22.91
N ASN A 288 14.69 -4.82 -23.09
CA ASN A 288 14.55 -3.44 -22.62
C ASN A 288 13.36 -2.77 -23.30
N ALA A 289 12.64 -1.92 -22.56
CA ALA A 289 11.63 -1.06 -23.16
C ALA A 289 12.28 0.00 -24.06
N SER A 290 11.63 0.27 -25.21
CA SER A 290 12.08 1.26 -26.20
C SER A 290 11.43 2.64 -26.02
N ALA A 291 10.39 2.73 -25.19
CA ALA A 291 9.65 3.93 -24.82
C ALA A 291 9.55 4.04 -23.30
N SER A 292 9.08 5.17 -22.78
CA SER A 292 8.70 5.28 -21.37
C SER A 292 7.28 5.82 -21.23
N THR A 293 6.52 5.19 -20.33
CA THR A 293 5.17 5.65 -19.94
C THR A 293 5.21 6.70 -18.85
N GLY A 294 6.36 6.89 -18.18
CA GLY A 294 6.48 7.71 -16.97
C GLY A 294 6.01 7.01 -15.69
N ARG A 295 5.35 5.85 -15.79
CA ARG A 295 4.73 5.16 -14.65
C ARG A 295 5.72 4.46 -13.72
N PHE A 296 6.88 4.03 -14.23
CA PHE A 296 7.92 3.40 -13.42
C PHE A 296 8.96 4.43 -12.98
N ILE A 297 9.23 4.49 -11.69
CA ILE A 297 10.19 5.40 -11.07
C ILE A 297 11.10 4.59 -10.15
N HIS A 298 12.34 4.42 -10.56
CA HIS A 298 13.39 3.78 -9.78
C HIS A 298 14.24 4.83 -9.08
N ILE A 299 14.33 4.77 -7.75
CA ILE A 299 15.07 5.74 -6.93
C ILE A 299 16.17 5.03 -6.17
N GLU A 300 17.42 5.31 -6.53
CA GLU A 300 18.61 4.87 -5.82
C GLU A 300 19.06 5.94 -4.85
N GLN A 301 19.11 5.57 -3.58
CA GLN A 301 19.29 6.51 -2.48
C GLN A 301 20.59 6.24 -1.73
N GLU A 302 21.38 7.29 -1.51
CA GLU A 302 22.48 7.21 -0.57
C GLU A 302 21.98 7.01 0.87
N TYR A 303 22.85 6.48 1.73
CA TYR A 303 22.46 5.99 3.04
C TYR A 303 22.15 7.09 4.06
N ASP A 304 23.07 8.04 4.25
CA ASP A 304 23.05 8.99 5.36
C ASP A 304 21.92 10.02 5.25
N ARG A 305 21.61 10.53 4.06
CA ARG A 305 20.54 11.53 3.88
C ARG A 305 19.14 10.93 3.85
N PHE A 306 18.97 9.72 3.32
CA PHE A 306 17.64 9.19 2.99
C PHE A 306 17.27 7.92 3.73
N ARG A 307 18.19 6.98 3.94
CA ARG A 307 17.83 5.63 4.40
C ARG A 307 18.11 5.38 5.87
N LYS A 308 19.03 6.12 6.47
CA LYS A 308 19.55 5.88 7.82
C LYS A 308 18.46 5.84 8.89
N ASP A 309 17.56 6.81 8.89
CA ASP A 309 16.53 6.97 9.92
C ASP A 309 15.31 7.77 9.42
N ALA A 310 14.32 7.92 10.30
CA ALA A 310 13.05 8.60 10.01
C ALA A 310 13.20 10.05 9.50
N SER A 311 14.30 10.75 9.81
CA SER A 311 14.52 12.10 9.28
C SER A 311 14.72 12.08 7.76
N GLY A 312 15.44 11.07 7.27
CA GLY A 312 15.65 10.85 5.84
C GLY A 312 14.41 10.28 5.15
N TRP A 313 13.64 9.44 5.86
CA TRP A 313 12.36 8.93 5.35
C TRP A 313 11.34 10.06 5.19
N GLU A 314 11.27 10.98 6.15
CA GLU A 314 10.42 12.17 6.08
C GLU A 314 10.87 13.13 4.97
N LEU A 315 12.18 13.28 4.75
CA LEU A 315 12.68 14.05 3.60
C LEU A 315 12.16 13.49 2.28
N MET A 316 12.22 12.17 2.09
CA MET A 316 11.66 11.53 0.90
C MET A 316 10.14 11.70 0.84
N ARG A 317 9.42 11.43 1.93
CA ARG A 317 7.96 11.55 2.00
C ARG A 317 7.49 12.96 1.60
N ARG A 318 8.10 14.00 2.14
CA ARG A 318 7.79 15.40 1.79
C ARG A 318 8.08 15.72 0.33
N GLY A 319 9.19 15.21 -0.20
CA GLY A 319 9.50 15.37 -1.62
C GLY A 319 8.47 14.71 -2.54
N LEU A 320 7.93 13.56 -2.13
CA LEU A 320 6.85 12.89 -2.86
C LEU A 320 5.51 13.62 -2.69
N GLU A 321 5.19 14.14 -1.50
CA GLU A 321 3.99 14.95 -1.25
C GLU A 321 3.94 16.22 -2.11
N GLU A 322 5.09 16.86 -2.34
CA GLU A 322 5.20 18.01 -3.25
C GLU A 322 5.07 17.62 -4.73
N ALA A 323 5.37 16.36 -5.07
CA ALA A 323 5.40 15.88 -6.46
C ALA A 323 4.07 15.25 -6.91
N PHE A 324 3.30 14.71 -5.97
CA PHE A 324 2.04 14.04 -6.25
C PHE A 324 0.90 14.76 -5.55
N GLU A 325 -0.07 15.22 -6.33
CA GLU A 325 -1.27 15.85 -5.79
C GLU A 325 -2.20 14.79 -5.19
N CYS A 326 -2.67 15.06 -3.96
CA CYS A 326 -3.71 14.28 -3.31
C CYS A 326 -5.01 14.41 -4.12
N GLN A 327 -5.31 13.39 -4.91
CA GLN A 327 -6.57 13.20 -5.58
C GLN A 327 -7.58 12.72 -4.55
N VAL A 328 -8.06 13.64 -3.71
CA VAL A 328 -9.24 13.32 -2.90
C VAL A 328 -10.34 13.02 -3.91
N SER A 329 -10.80 11.77 -3.93
CA SER A 329 -12.09 11.44 -4.52
C SER A 329 -13.11 12.33 -3.83
N THR A 330 -13.38 13.49 -4.41
CA THR A 330 -14.68 14.10 -4.29
C THR A 330 -15.60 13.15 -5.05
N SER A 331 -15.94 12.02 -4.42
CA SER A 331 -17.34 11.71 -4.37
C SER A 331 -17.95 12.99 -3.79
N GLN A 332 -18.43 13.86 -4.68
CA GLN A 332 -19.59 14.63 -4.34
C GLN A 332 -20.57 13.56 -3.90
N VAL A 333 -20.63 13.34 -2.59
CA VAL A 333 -21.85 12.90 -1.97
C VAL A 333 -22.80 14.03 -2.32
N GLU A 334 -23.43 13.93 -3.49
CA GLU A 334 -24.76 14.48 -3.64
C GLU A 334 -25.48 13.91 -2.42
N ILE A 335 -25.70 14.78 -1.44
CA ILE A 335 -26.69 14.56 -0.40
C ILE A 335 -27.98 14.40 -1.20
N GLN A 336 -28.28 13.17 -1.65
CA GLN A 336 -29.40 12.94 -2.55
C GLN A 336 -30.73 13.24 -1.86
N GLU A 337 -30.73 13.31 -0.52
CA GLU A 337 -31.85 13.79 0.26
C GLU A 337 -31.32 14.54 1.50
N GLU A 338 -31.81 15.76 1.70
CA GLU A 338 -31.56 16.54 2.91
C GLU A 338 -32.09 15.75 4.11
N LEU A 339 -31.20 15.20 4.94
CA LEU A 339 -31.60 14.47 6.16
C LEU A 339 -32.28 15.45 7.13
N ASP A 340 -33.57 15.19 7.41
CA ASP A 340 -34.36 16.02 8.33
C ASP A 340 -33.98 15.71 9.79
N ILE A 341 -32.86 16.31 10.23
CA ILE A 341 -32.30 16.16 11.57
C ILE A 341 -32.51 17.46 12.35
N ARG A 342 -33.25 17.36 13.45
CA ARG A 342 -33.46 18.46 14.39
C ARG A 342 -32.66 18.21 15.66
N ILE A 343 -31.76 19.13 15.98
CA ILE A 343 -30.98 19.09 17.21
C ILE A 343 -31.37 20.25 18.10
N ILE A 344 -31.66 19.95 19.36
CA ILE A 344 -32.01 20.92 20.39
C ILE A 344 -30.93 20.85 21.46
N ALA A 345 -30.17 21.93 21.66
CA ALA A 345 -29.14 22.02 22.68
C ALA A 345 -29.60 22.87 23.87
N SER A 346 -29.09 22.52 25.05
CA SER A 346 -29.15 23.27 26.32
C SER A 346 -27.85 23.04 27.10
N ASP A 347 -27.59 23.82 28.14
CA ASP A 347 -26.29 24.01 28.80
C ASP A 347 -25.30 22.82 28.78
N ASP A 348 -25.69 21.62 29.22
CA ASP A 348 -24.82 20.42 29.29
C ASP A 348 -25.31 19.24 28.43
N GLN A 349 -26.27 19.46 27.52
CA GLN A 349 -26.91 18.37 26.81
C GLN A 349 -27.51 18.79 25.46
N PHE A 350 -27.63 17.82 24.57
CA PHE A 350 -28.44 17.98 23.38
C PHE A 350 -29.35 16.78 23.16
N VAL A 351 -30.45 17.02 22.45
CA VAL A 351 -31.38 16.01 21.97
C VAL A 351 -31.37 16.04 20.46
N ALA A 352 -31.16 14.87 19.85
CA ALA A 352 -31.24 14.70 18.40
C ALA A 352 -32.53 13.97 18.03
N TYR A 353 -33.31 14.56 17.14
CA TYR A 353 -34.48 13.96 16.51
C TYR A 353 -34.18 13.66 15.05
N PHE A 354 -34.54 12.47 14.60
CA PHE A 354 -34.33 12.04 13.23
C PHE A 354 -35.42 11.08 12.76
N GLN A 355 -35.80 11.17 11.50
CA GLN A 355 -36.85 10.33 10.90
C GLN A 355 -36.30 9.15 10.08
N ASP A 356 -34.99 8.98 10.01
CA ASP A 356 -34.32 7.97 9.17
C ASP A 356 -33.74 6.82 10.00
N ASP A 357 -34.22 5.60 9.75
CA ASP A 357 -33.86 4.36 10.44
C ASP A 357 -32.53 3.74 9.99
N ARG A 358 -31.92 4.30 8.93
CA ARG A 358 -30.58 3.91 8.46
C ARG A 358 -29.48 4.44 9.36
N MET A 359 -29.75 5.49 10.14
CA MET A 359 -28.75 6.11 11.02
C MET A 359 -28.63 5.33 12.32
N LYS A 360 -27.45 4.76 12.56
CA LYS A 360 -27.24 3.85 13.71
C LYS A 360 -26.21 4.32 14.71
N TRP A 361 -25.46 5.37 14.41
CA TRP A 361 -24.33 5.78 15.25
C TRP A 361 -24.11 7.28 15.27
N ILE A 362 -23.73 7.81 16.44
CA ILE A 362 -23.39 9.21 16.65
C ILE A 362 -21.99 9.33 17.23
N ASN A 363 -21.23 10.28 16.70
CA ASN A 363 -19.98 10.75 17.28
C ASN A 363 -20.07 12.25 17.56
N VAL A 364 -19.54 12.68 18.71
CA VAL A 364 -19.49 14.08 19.13
C VAL A 364 -18.04 14.45 19.39
N PHE A 365 -17.60 15.54 18.79
CA PHE A 365 -16.24 16.05 18.91
C PHE A 365 -16.25 17.50 19.40
N THR A 366 -15.20 17.88 20.13
CA THR A 366 -14.86 19.28 20.38
C THR A 366 -14.29 19.93 19.11
N MET A 367 -14.20 21.26 19.08
CA MET A 367 -13.69 22.01 17.92
C MET A 367 -12.23 21.71 17.56
N ASP A 368 -11.41 21.31 18.53
CA ASP A 368 -10.04 20.85 18.34
C ASP A 368 -9.95 19.36 17.91
N GLY A 369 -11.10 18.73 17.64
CA GLY A 369 -11.18 17.38 17.07
C GLY A 369 -11.17 16.25 18.09
N ARG A 370 -11.16 16.53 19.40
CA ARG A 370 -11.22 15.47 20.42
C ARG A 370 -12.63 14.89 20.52
N ARG A 371 -12.76 13.57 20.33
CA ARG A 371 -14.03 12.86 20.49
C ARG A 371 -14.41 12.77 21.97
N ILE A 372 -15.61 13.20 22.32
CA ILE A 372 -16.15 13.19 23.68
C ILE A 372 -17.32 12.22 23.86
N LEU A 373 -17.98 11.80 22.78
CA LEU A 373 -19.05 10.80 22.81
C LEU A 373 -19.03 9.96 21.52
N SER A 374 -19.30 8.66 21.67
CA SER A 374 -19.52 7.71 20.57
C SER A 374 -20.49 6.64 21.03
N GLY A 375 -21.55 6.40 20.27
CA GLY A 375 -22.51 5.36 20.62
C GLY A 375 -23.64 5.20 19.62
N PRO A 376 -24.53 4.22 19.87
CA PRO A 376 -25.70 4.01 19.02
C PRO A 376 -26.58 5.25 19.03
N LEU A 377 -27.04 5.64 17.85
CA LEU A 377 -27.97 6.75 17.70
C LEU A 377 -29.39 6.25 18.00
N VAL A 378 -30.05 6.88 18.97
CA VAL A 378 -31.44 6.59 19.36
C VAL A 378 -32.28 7.86 19.23
N ASP A 379 -33.44 7.76 18.57
CA ASP A 379 -34.31 8.92 18.27
C ASP A 379 -34.85 9.51 19.57
N GLY A 380 -34.72 10.83 19.71
CA GLY A 380 -35.11 11.57 20.91
C GLY A 380 -34.24 11.30 22.14
N ALA A 381 -33.10 10.60 22.01
CA ALA A 381 -32.21 10.38 23.14
C ALA A 381 -31.48 11.66 23.57
N VAL A 382 -31.25 11.76 24.88
CA VAL A 382 -30.54 12.86 25.52
C VAL A 382 -29.06 12.48 25.65
N TYR A 383 -28.20 13.29 25.03
CA TYR A 383 -26.75 13.12 25.10
C TYR A 383 -26.16 14.23 25.97
N ARG A 384 -25.54 13.84 27.08
CA ARG A 384 -24.84 14.77 27.97
C ARG A 384 -23.43 15.02 27.47
N VAL A 385 -23.02 16.27 27.47
CA VAL A 385 -21.65 16.70 27.18
C VAL A 385 -21.09 17.42 28.40
N PRO A 386 -19.81 17.21 28.72
CA PRO A 386 -19.25 17.67 29.98
C PRO A 386 -19.09 19.19 30.11
N ASP A 387 -19.19 19.97 29.02
CA ASP A 387 -18.87 21.40 28.99
C ASP A 387 -19.69 22.20 27.95
N GLN A 388 -19.91 23.51 28.21
CA GLN A 388 -20.47 24.48 27.24
C GLN A 388 -19.47 24.71 26.10
N MET A 389 -19.68 24.08 24.95
CA MET A 389 -18.76 24.16 23.82
C MET A 389 -19.47 24.16 22.46
N MET A 390 -18.75 24.65 21.45
CA MET A 390 -19.07 24.38 20.06
C MET A 390 -18.60 22.95 19.73
N LEU A 391 -19.48 22.16 19.12
CA LEU A 391 -19.24 20.74 18.84
C LEU A 391 -19.43 20.44 17.35
N ILE A 392 -18.74 19.40 16.89
CA ILE A 392 -18.97 18.77 15.59
C ILE A 392 -19.69 17.46 15.86
N ILE A 393 -20.88 17.30 15.26
CA ILE A 393 -21.64 16.05 15.32
C ILE A 393 -21.53 15.35 13.98
N SER A 394 -21.15 14.08 14.05
CA SER A 394 -21.03 13.16 12.94
C SER A 394 -22.03 12.02 13.12
N ILE A 395 -22.81 11.74 12.08
CA ILE A 395 -23.73 10.60 12.06
C ILE A 395 -23.35 9.68 10.89
N SER A 396 -23.35 8.37 11.11
CA SER A 396 -22.93 7.39 10.10
C SER A 396 -23.89 6.20 10.02
N ASP A 397 -23.98 5.61 8.82
CA ASP A 397 -24.55 4.28 8.61
C ASP A 397 -23.46 3.24 8.92
N LEU A 398 -23.76 2.29 9.81
CA LEU A 398 -22.83 1.24 10.21
C LEU A 398 -22.61 0.20 9.10
N ASN A 399 -23.51 0.10 8.12
CA ASN A 399 -23.40 -0.88 7.05
C ASN A 399 -22.49 -0.40 5.91
N SER A 400 -22.36 0.92 5.72
CA SER A 400 -21.53 1.51 4.66
C SER A 400 -20.30 2.25 5.18
N GLY A 401 -20.22 2.52 6.48
CA GLY A 401 -19.13 3.31 7.08
C GLY A 401 -19.12 4.78 6.65
N GLN A 402 -20.11 5.23 5.88
CA GLN A 402 -20.16 6.58 5.32
C GLN A 402 -20.60 7.62 6.36
N LEU A 403 -19.94 8.78 6.33
CA LEU A 403 -20.36 9.97 7.05
C LEU A 403 -21.59 10.57 6.34
N LEU A 404 -22.74 10.57 7.00
CA LEU A 404 -23.98 11.09 6.43
C LEU A 404 -24.17 12.59 6.65
N LEU A 405 -23.67 13.12 7.78
CA LEU A 405 -23.78 14.54 8.10
C LEU A 405 -22.71 14.98 9.11
N GLY A 406 -22.06 16.12 8.84
CA GLY A 406 -21.23 16.87 9.79
C GLY A 406 -21.87 18.23 10.10
N ARG A 407 -22.35 18.46 11.33
CA ARG A 407 -22.96 19.76 11.72
C ARG A 407 -22.24 20.38 12.91
N LYS A 408 -21.94 21.68 12.80
CA LYS A 408 -21.45 22.50 13.91
C LYS A 408 -22.63 22.99 14.74
N ILE A 409 -22.59 22.76 16.05
CA ILE A 409 -23.65 23.16 16.98
C ILE A 409 -23.03 23.89 18.16
N TRP A 410 -23.65 24.98 18.55
CA TRP A 410 -23.29 25.70 19.76
C TRP A 410 -24.19 25.25 20.90
N ILE A 411 -23.58 24.77 21.98
CA ILE A 411 -24.26 24.44 23.23
C ILE A 411 -24.04 25.62 24.18
N PRO A 412 -25.10 26.37 24.54
CA PRO A 412 -25.01 27.61 25.31
C PRO A 412 -24.32 27.50 26.65
#